data_AF-A0A6P5X026-F1
#
_entry.id   AF-A0A6P5X026-F1
#
_cell.length_a   1.000
_cell.length_b   1.000
_cell.length_c   1.000
_cell.angle_alpha   90.00
_cell.angle_beta   90.00
_cell.angle_gamma   90.00
#
_symmetry.space_group_name_H-M   'P 1'
#
loop_
_entity.id
_entity.type
_entity.pdbx_description
1 polymer ?
#
loop_
_entity_poly.entity_id
_entity_poly.type
_entity_poly.pdbx_seq_one_letter_code
_entity_poly.pdbx_strand_id
1 'polypeptide(L)'
;MIRINAYDSCLQNLLSLLLKLCTLKPLIVIAFFKNHGFSEPQITILIRGRPRVLSSDVKNALFPKIELFKSKGVSSPDLAKILGNHPTILSRSLENHIIPTFNCLGNLLMSDEAVIKAIKRFPRIVTYDLDNYVLPSIDILRNYGVPESNIIKVLHSMSKILLKRSVEFKENLEKVREMGFNPMMM
;
A
#
# COMPACT_ATOMS: atom_id res chain seq x y z
N MET A 1 15.69 -52.04 -30.18
CA MET A 1 16.30 -51.53 -28.94
C MET A 1 16.37 -50.00 -29.06
N ILE A 2 15.34 -49.29 -28.58
CA ILE A 2 15.21 -47.84 -28.78
C ILE A 2 16.15 -47.14 -27.79
N ARG A 3 17.20 -46.48 -28.30
CA ARG A 3 18.05 -45.58 -27.51
C ARG A 3 17.24 -44.32 -27.23
N ILE A 4 16.68 -44.21 -26.02
CA ILE A 4 16.19 -42.94 -25.51
C ILE A 4 17.42 -42.05 -25.33
N ASN A 5 17.52 -41.00 -26.16
CA ASN A 5 18.64 -40.06 -26.16
C ASN A 5 18.77 -39.40 -24.77
N ALA A 6 19.99 -39.36 -24.23
CA ALA A 6 20.29 -38.70 -22.95
C ALA A 6 19.83 -37.22 -22.91
N TYR A 7 19.68 -36.59 -24.08
CA TYR A 7 19.11 -35.26 -24.27
C TYR A 7 17.64 -35.15 -23.83
N ASP A 8 16.84 -36.19 -24.06
CA ASP A 8 15.42 -36.23 -23.70
C ASP A 8 15.26 -36.39 -22.17
N SER A 9 16.09 -37.24 -21.55
CA SER A 9 16.14 -37.38 -20.09
C SER A 9 16.60 -36.10 -19.38
N CYS A 10 17.58 -35.39 -19.93
CA CYS A 10 18.02 -34.10 -19.40
C CYS A 10 16.91 -33.04 -19.48
N LEU A 11 16.21 -32.95 -20.61
CA LEU A 11 15.11 -32.02 -20.79
C LEU A 11 13.95 -32.32 -19.84
N GLN A 12 13.58 -33.60 -19.66
CA GLN A 12 12.55 -34.02 -18.71
C GLN A 12 12.94 -33.72 -17.25
N ASN A 13 14.20 -33.92 -16.88
CA ASN A 13 14.71 -33.56 -15.55
C ASN A 13 14.69 -32.04 -15.31
N LEU A 14 15.07 -31.25 -16.32
CA LEU A 14 14.99 -29.80 -16.26
C LEU A 14 13.53 -29.32 -16.16
N LEU A 15 12.61 -29.92 -16.92
CA LEU A 15 11.19 -29.60 -16.88
C LEU A 15 10.56 -29.96 -15.53
N SER A 16 10.93 -31.12 -14.96
CA SER A 16 10.54 -31.55 -13.62
C SER A 16 11.08 -30.63 -12.52
N LEU A 17 12.35 -30.20 -12.63
CA LEU A 17 12.95 -29.24 -11.71
C LEU A 17 12.30 -27.86 -11.82
N LEU A 18 12.01 -27.39 -13.03
CA LEU A 18 11.30 -26.14 -13.30
C LEU A 18 9.86 -26.20 -12.77
N LEU A 19 9.14 -27.32 -12.97
CA LEU A 19 7.81 -27.55 -12.41
C LEU A 19 7.84 -27.54 -10.87
N LYS A 20 8.82 -28.20 -10.24
CA LYS A 20 9.02 -28.16 -8.78
C LYS A 20 9.35 -26.75 -8.28
N LEU A 21 10.21 -26.00 -8.99
CA LEU A 21 10.52 -24.61 -8.65
C LEU A 21 9.29 -23.70 -8.79
N CYS A 22 8.44 -23.95 -9.80
CA CYS A 22 7.17 -23.24 -10.01
C CYS A 22 6.14 -23.52 -8.91
N THR A 23 6.09 -24.74 -8.36
CA THR A 23 5.19 -25.09 -7.25
C THR A 23 5.71 -24.63 -5.88
N LEU A 24 7.01 -24.38 -5.74
CA LEU A 24 7.61 -23.89 -4.49
C LEU A 24 7.39 -22.40 -4.22
N LYS A 25 7.27 -21.56 -5.25
CA LYS A 25 7.12 -20.10 -5.07
C LYS A 25 5.94 -19.72 -4.17
N PRO A 26 4.70 -20.21 -4.40
CA PRO A 26 3.58 -19.94 -3.51
C PRO A 26 3.84 -20.36 -2.06
N LEU A 27 4.47 -21.52 -1.84
CA LEU A 27 4.79 -22.03 -0.51
C LEU A 27 5.82 -21.15 0.21
N ILE A 28 6.85 -20.69 -0.50
CA ILE A 28 7.87 -19.78 0.03
C ILE A 28 7.23 -18.44 0.42
N VAL A 29 6.33 -17.90 -0.40
CA VAL A 29 5.60 -16.65 -0.09
C VAL A 29 4.70 -16.82 1.14
N ILE A 30 3.98 -17.93 1.25
CA ILE A 30 3.14 -18.22 2.42
C ILE A 30 4.00 -18.34 3.69
N ALA A 31 5.10 -19.12 3.62
CA ALA A 31 6.04 -19.27 4.74
C ALA A 31 6.66 -17.93 5.14
N PHE A 32 6.99 -17.08 4.16
CA PHE A 32 7.48 -15.72 4.40
C PHE A 32 6.48 -14.91 5.24
N PHE A 33 5.21 -14.84 4.86
CA PHE A 33 4.22 -14.08 5.63
C PHE A 33 3.98 -14.66 7.03
N LYS A 34 3.98 -16.00 7.19
CA LYS A 34 3.92 -16.65 8.51
C LYS A 34 5.08 -16.24 9.41
N ASN A 35 6.31 -16.26 8.87
CA ASN A 35 7.51 -15.85 9.61
C ASN A 35 7.49 -14.36 9.98
N HIS A 36 6.66 -13.56 9.31
CA HIS A 36 6.44 -12.15 9.63
C HIS A 36 5.21 -11.92 10.53
N GLY A 37 4.64 -12.98 11.11
CA GLY A 37 3.58 -12.92 12.10
C GLY A 37 2.16 -12.88 11.53
N PHE A 38 1.97 -13.21 10.25
CA PHE A 38 0.64 -13.27 9.65
C PHE A 38 0.01 -14.63 9.94
N SER A 39 -1.26 -14.64 10.35
CA SER A 39 -2.04 -15.86 10.53
C SER A 39 -2.58 -16.39 9.20
N GLU A 40 -2.95 -17.68 9.16
CA GLU A 40 -3.53 -18.31 7.96
C GLU A 40 -4.75 -17.56 7.39
N PRO A 41 -5.71 -17.08 8.22
CA PRO A 41 -6.81 -16.25 7.71
C PRO A 41 -6.32 -14.95 7.07
N GLN A 42 -5.34 -14.28 7.67
CA GLN A 42 -4.79 -13.03 7.13
C GLN A 42 -4.07 -13.24 5.80
N ILE A 43 -3.28 -14.31 5.69
CA ILE A 43 -2.60 -14.71 4.45
C ILE A 43 -3.63 -15.04 3.37
N THR A 44 -4.70 -15.77 3.73
CA THR A 44 -5.80 -16.10 2.81
C THR A 44 -6.48 -14.84 2.28
N ILE A 45 -6.77 -13.87 3.14
CA ILE A 45 -7.37 -12.57 2.73
C ILE A 45 -6.44 -11.84 1.76
N LEU A 46 -5.15 -11.74 2.10
CA LEU A 46 -4.12 -11.11 1.26
C LEU A 46 -4.04 -11.77 -0.13
N ILE A 47 -3.97 -13.11 -0.19
CA ILE A 47 -3.90 -13.85 -1.45
C ILE A 47 -5.18 -13.68 -2.26
N ARG A 48 -6.36 -13.74 -1.63
CA ARG A 48 -7.65 -13.53 -2.33
C ARG A 48 -7.72 -12.14 -2.96
N GLY A 49 -7.31 -11.11 -2.23
CA GLY A 49 -7.28 -9.75 -2.75
C GLY A 49 -6.20 -9.52 -3.81
N ARG A 50 -5.11 -10.30 -3.77
CA ARG A 50 -4.05 -10.23 -4.78
C ARG A 50 -3.32 -11.57 -5.01
N PRO A 51 -3.84 -12.45 -5.88
CA PRO A 51 -3.23 -13.76 -6.12
C PRO A 51 -1.80 -13.67 -6.67
N ARG A 52 -1.48 -12.60 -7.41
CA ARG A 52 -0.13 -12.35 -7.96
C ARG A 52 0.97 -12.22 -6.89
N VAL A 53 0.61 -12.03 -5.62
CA VAL A 53 1.58 -12.01 -4.52
C VAL A 53 2.33 -13.35 -4.41
N LEU A 54 1.68 -14.47 -4.73
CA LEU A 54 2.26 -15.81 -4.69
C LEU A 54 3.40 -16.03 -5.71
N SER A 55 3.51 -15.16 -6.70
CA SER A 55 4.57 -15.20 -7.71
C SER A 55 5.65 -14.14 -7.48
N SER A 56 5.55 -13.35 -6.41
CA SER A 56 6.49 -12.26 -6.12
C SER A 56 7.82 -12.77 -5.59
N ASP A 57 8.89 -12.04 -5.88
CA ASP A 57 10.21 -12.28 -5.29
C ASP A 57 10.20 -11.89 -3.82
N VAL A 58 10.42 -12.86 -2.93
CA VAL A 58 10.43 -12.61 -1.49
C VAL A 58 11.57 -11.68 -1.09
N LYS A 59 12.80 -11.93 -1.57
CA LYS A 59 14.00 -11.22 -1.12
C LYS A 59 14.02 -9.79 -1.65
N ASN A 60 13.71 -9.62 -2.93
CA ASN A 60 13.91 -8.34 -3.62
C ASN A 60 12.63 -7.48 -3.66
N ALA A 61 11.43 -8.08 -3.54
CA ALA A 61 10.18 -7.35 -3.71
C ALA A 61 9.31 -7.29 -2.45
N LEU A 62 9.19 -8.37 -1.66
CA LEU A 62 8.32 -8.41 -0.48
C LEU A 62 9.05 -7.98 0.79
N PHE A 63 10.19 -8.59 1.10
CA PHE A 63 10.95 -8.34 2.32
C PHE A 63 11.27 -6.85 2.54
N PRO A 64 11.80 -6.08 1.56
CA PRO A 64 12.12 -4.67 1.77
C PRO A 64 10.87 -3.84 2.11
N LYS A 65 9.70 -4.17 1.55
CA LYS A 65 8.45 -3.49 1.86
C LYS A 65 8.01 -3.79 3.29
N ILE A 66 8.04 -5.06 3.69
CA ILE A 66 7.63 -5.46 5.04
C ILE A 66 8.54 -4.82 6.10
N GLU A 67 9.84 -4.81 5.86
CA GLU A 67 10.81 -4.20 6.77
C GLU A 67 10.66 -2.67 6.85
N LEU A 68 10.30 -1.98 5.76
CA LEU A 68 9.96 -0.55 5.84
C LEU A 68 8.79 -0.30 6.79
N PHE A 69 7.69 -1.06 6.67
CA PHE A 69 6.54 -0.86 7.56
C PHE A 69 6.91 -1.12 9.02
N LYS A 70 7.70 -2.17 9.29
CA LYS A 70 8.17 -2.45 10.65
C LYS A 70 9.13 -1.40 11.19
N SER A 71 10.07 -0.91 10.37
CA SER A 71 11.01 0.15 10.78
C SER A 71 10.30 1.47 11.08
N LYS A 72 9.15 1.70 10.45
CA LYS A 72 8.21 2.78 10.77
C LYS A 72 7.31 2.47 11.98
N GLY A 73 7.53 1.38 12.72
CA GLY A 73 6.80 1.05 13.95
C GLY A 73 5.47 0.33 13.74
N VAL A 74 5.17 -0.17 12.54
CA VAL A 74 3.93 -0.92 12.29
C VAL A 74 4.09 -2.36 12.80
N SER A 75 3.21 -2.76 13.73
CA SER A 75 3.17 -4.12 14.27
C SER A 75 2.77 -5.15 13.20
N SER A 76 3.20 -6.41 13.35
CA SER A 76 2.80 -7.48 12.42
C SER A 76 1.27 -7.65 12.26
N PRO A 77 0.45 -7.63 13.33
CA PRO A 77 -1.00 -7.68 13.19
C PRO A 77 -1.59 -6.49 12.43
N ASP A 78 -1.07 -5.28 12.66
CA ASP A 78 -1.51 -4.09 11.95
C ASP A 78 -1.11 -4.14 10.47
N LEU A 79 0.11 -4.59 10.18
CA LEU A 79 0.58 -4.75 8.81
C LEU A 79 -0.26 -5.78 8.05
N ALA A 80 -0.61 -6.89 8.70
CA ALA A 80 -1.51 -7.88 8.12
C ALA A 80 -2.89 -7.31 7.82
N LYS A 81 -3.43 -6.45 8.69
CA LYS A 81 -4.69 -5.73 8.45
C LYS A 81 -4.58 -4.73 7.30
N ILE A 82 -3.49 -3.96 7.23
CA ILE A 82 -3.21 -2.99 6.15
C ILE A 82 -3.15 -3.72 4.80
N LEU A 83 -2.35 -4.77 4.69
CA LEU A 83 -2.16 -5.50 3.45
C LEU A 83 -3.37 -6.36 3.08
N GLY A 84 -4.10 -6.89 4.06
CA GLY A 84 -5.37 -7.58 3.82
C GLY A 84 -6.45 -6.64 3.25
N ASN A 85 -6.52 -5.40 3.74
CA ASN A 85 -7.46 -4.39 3.26
C ASN A 85 -7.07 -3.81 1.89
N HIS A 86 -5.77 -3.65 1.63
CA HIS A 86 -5.29 -3.07 0.36
C HIS A 86 -3.98 -3.72 -0.13
N PRO A 87 -4.06 -4.94 -0.69
CA PRO A 87 -2.87 -5.70 -1.07
C PRO A 87 -2.12 -5.11 -2.27
N THR A 88 -2.73 -4.17 -3.00
CA THR A 88 -2.11 -3.46 -4.12
C THR A 88 -0.85 -2.70 -3.71
N ILE A 89 -0.69 -2.36 -2.42
CA ILE A 89 0.54 -1.77 -1.85
C ILE A 89 1.78 -2.58 -2.29
N LEU A 90 1.70 -3.91 -2.28
CA LEU A 90 2.83 -4.79 -2.63
C LEU A 90 3.27 -4.68 -4.10
N SER A 91 2.47 -4.04 -4.95
CA SER A 91 2.75 -3.81 -6.38
C SER A 91 3.45 -2.48 -6.64
N ARG A 92 3.43 -1.55 -5.69
CA ARG A 92 4.06 -0.24 -5.87
C ARG A 92 5.57 -0.35 -5.67
N SER A 93 6.31 0.54 -6.32
CA SER A 93 7.75 0.68 -6.08
C SER A 93 7.98 1.10 -4.63
N LEU A 94 8.93 0.47 -3.96
CA LEU A 94 9.32 0.87 -2.61
C LEU A 94 9.92 2.28 -2.65
N GLU A 95 10.97 2.46 -3.46
CA GLU A 95 11.75 3.68 -3.58
C GLU A 95 10.98 4.81 -4.25
N ASN A 96 10.30 4.52 -5.37
CA ASN A 96 9.67 5.57 -6.17
C ASN A 96 8.24 5.89 -5.73
N HIS A 97 7.73 5.24 -4.68
CA HIS A 97 6.35 5.47 -4.27
C HIS A 97 6.11 5.32 -2.77
N ILE A 98 6.32 4.13 -2.20
CA ILE A 98 5.94 3.88 -0.80
C ILE A 98 6.75 4.81 0.13
N ILE A 99 8.06 4.90 -0.02
CA ILE A 99 8.92 5.79 0.79
C ILE A 99 8.52 7.26 0.60
N PRO A 100 8.40 7.80 -0.63
CA PRO A 100 7.88 9.15 -0.87
C PRO A 100 6.52 9.42 -0.20
N THR A 101 5.59 8.47 -0.23
CA THR A 101 4.29 8.61 0.46
C THR A 101 4.47 8.73 1.97
N PHE A 102 5.29 7.88 2.59
CA PHE A 102 5.58 7.99 4.03
C PHE A 102 6.21 9.34 4.38
N ASN A 103 7.17 9.81 3.57
CA ASN A 103 7.83 11.10 3.79
C ASN A 103 6.86 12.28 3.63
N CYS A 104 6.04 12.25 2.58
CA CYS A 104 5.01 13.27 2.35
C CYS A 104 4.01 13.32 3.50
N LEU A 105 3.48 12.18 3.94
CA LEU A 105 2.55 12.14 5.07
C LEU A 105 3.23 12.57 6.38
N GLY A 106 4.50 12.20 6.58
CA GLY A 106 5.30 12.65 7.71
C GLY A 106 5.46 14.17 7.74
N ASN A 107 5.72 14.78 6.59
CA ASN A 107 5.83 16.24 6.43
C ASN A 107 4.50 16.98 6.63
N LEU A 108 3.37 16.31 6.39
CA LEU A 108 2.05 16.91 6.57
C LEU A 108 1.51 16.73 8.00
N LEU A 109 1.76 15.57 8.62
CA LEU A 109 1.20 15.22 9.93
C LEU A 109 2.16 15.50 11.09
N MET A 110 3.44 15.77 10.80
CA MET A 110 4.49 16.08 11.79
C MET A 110 4.63 15.00 12.89
N SER A 111 4.23 13.76 12.60
CA SER A 111 4.23 12.65 13.55
C SER A 111 4.20 11.30 12.83
N ASP A 112 5.20 10.45 13.08
CA ASP A 112 5.22 9.09 12.53
C ASP A 112 4.03 8.26 13.04
N GLU A 113 3.63 8.42 14.30
CA GLU A 113 2.46 7.74 14.86
C GLU A 113 1.17 8.16 14.16
N ALA A 114 1.03 9.46 13.84
CA ALA A 114 -0.08 9.96 13.05
C ALA A 114 -0.12 9.35 11.64
N VAL A 115 1.04 9.22 10.98
CA VAL A 115 1.17 8.57 9.67
C VAL A 115 0.73 7.11 9.73
N ILE A 116 1.19 6.36 10.73
CA ILE A 116 0.80 4.95 10.92
C ILE A 116 -0.72 4.86 11.13
N LYS A 117 -1.27 5.69 12.02
CA LYS A 117 -2.71 5.72 12.31
C LYS A 117 -3.53 6.03 11.05
N ALA A 118 -3.06 6.98 10.25
CA ALA A 118 -3.63 7.34 8.95
C ALA A 118 -3.63 6.15 7.98
N ILE A 119 -2.48 5.51 7.78
CA ILE A 119 -2.34 4.36 6.87
C ILE A 119 -3.19 3.18 7.34
N LYS A 120 -3.25 2.91 8.66
CA LYS A 120 -4.14 1.88 9.22
C LYS A 120 -5.61 2.16 8.93
N ARG A 121 -6.03 3.41 9.05
CA ARG A 121 -7.41 3.85 8.78
C ARG A 121 -7.74 3.80 7.29
N PHE A 122 -6.77 4.15 6.44
CA PHE A 122 -6.98 4.24 5.01
C PHE A 122 -5.77 3.79 4.18
N PRO A 123 -5.52 2.46 4.09
CA PRO A 123 -4.33 1.90 3.43
C PRO A 123 -4.14 2.33 1.96
N ARG A 124 -5.23 2.69 1.29
CA ARG A 124 -5.22 3.09 -0.13
C ARG A 124 -4.36 4.33 -0.38
N ILE A 125 -4.15 5.19 0.62
CA ILE A 125 -3.31 6.39 0.53
C ILE A 125 -1.87 6.06 0.08
N VAL A 126 -1.34 4.90 0.50
CA VAL A 126 0.03 4.45 0.17
C VAL A 126 0.19 4.04 -1.30
N THR A 127 -0.90 3.98 -2.06
CA THR A 127 -0.90 3.69 -3.50
C THR A 127 -1.35 4.86 -4.36
N TYR A 128 -1.76 5.96 -3.74
CA TYR A 128 -2.24 7.14 -4.44
C TYR A 128 -1.07 8.04 -4.82
N ASP A 129 -1.26 8.72 -5.95
CA ASP A 129 -0.43 9.86 -6.32
C ASP A 129 -0.82 11.04 -5.40
N LEU A 130 0.06 11.38 -4.46
CA LEU A 130 -0.24 12.46 -3.52
C LEU A 130 -0.10 13.83 -4.17
N ASP A 131 0.81 13.96 -5.13
CA ASP A 131 1.12 15.21 -5.82
C ASP A 131 -0.04 15.67 -6.70
N ASN A 132 -0.78 14.73 -7.29
CA ASN A 132 -1.91 15.04 -8.16
C ASN A 132 -3.27 15.11 -7.46
N TYR A 133 -3.38 14.67 -6.21
CA TYR A 133 -4.67 14.54 -5.51
C TYR A 133 -4.67 15.21 -4.13
N VAL A 134 -3.75 14.83 -3.25
CA VAL A 134 -3.77 15.25 -1.85
C VAL A 134 -3.15 16.64 -1.67
N LEU A 135 -1.95 16.86 -2.22
CA LEU A 135 -1.25 18.14 -2.10
C LEU A 135 -2.04 19.30 -2.72
N PRO A 136 -2.63 19.18 -3.93
CA PRO A 136 -3.42 20.25 -4.50
C PRO A 136 -4.67 20.57 -3.67
N SER A 137 -5.27 19.55 -3.04
CA SER A 137 -6.42 19.74 -2.15
C SER A 137 -6.02 20.52 -0.89
N ILE A 138 -4.85 20.22 -0.33
CA ILE A 138 -4.28 20.97 0.81
C ILE A 138 -3.99 22.41 0.41
N ASP A 139 -3.38 22.64 -0.75
CA ASP A 139 -3.08 24.00 -1.23
C ASP A 139 -4.35 24.81 -1.48
N ILE A 140 -5.41 24.17 -1.99
CA ILE A 140 -6.73 24.80 -2.08
C ILE A 140 -7.22 25.22 -0.69
N LEU A 141 -7.18 24.33 0.32
CA LEU A 141 -7.62 24.69 1.69
C LEU A 141 -6.81 25.86 2.26
N ARG A 142 -5.48 25.86 2.07
CA ARG A 142 -4.59 26.97 2.47
C ARG A 142 -4.96 28.28 1.79
N ASN A 143 -5.21 28.25 0.49
CA ASN A 143 -5.62 29.42 -0.28
C ASN A 143 -6.99 29.99 0.17
N TYR A 144 -7.84 29.16 0.77
CA TYR A 144 -9.10 29.59 1.38
C TYR A 144 -8.93 30.05 2.83
N GLY A 145 -7.71 30.08 3.36
CA GLY A 145 -7.41 30.53 4.72
C GLY A 145 -7.79 29.51 5.81
N VAL A 146 -7.98 28.23 5.46
CA VAL A 146 -8.26 27.19 6.45
C VAL A 146 -7.02 27.02 7.34
N PRO A 147 -7.16 27.08 8.69
CA PRO A 147 -6.01 26.91 9.58
C PRO A 147 -5.32 25.56 9.40
N GLU A 148 -3.99 25.51 9.53
CA GLU A 148 -3.22 24.26 9.42
C GLU A 148 -3.70 23.18 10.40
N SER A 149 -4.11 23.57 11.62
CA SER A 149 -4.67 22.63 12.61
C SER A 149 -5.94 21.93 12.13
N ASN A 150 -6.73 22.60 11.28
CA ASN A 150 -7.94 22.09 10.69
C ASN A 150 -7.65 21.22 9.46
N ILE A 151 -6.69 21.62 8.61
CA ILE A 151 -6.16 20.78 7.52
C ILE A 151 -5.61 19.45 8.07
N ILE A 152 -4.86 19.50 9.17
CA ILE A 152 -4.33 18.31 9.85
C ILE A 152 -5.47 17.40 10.35
N LYS A 153 -6.56 17.96 10.89
CA LYS A 153 -7.75 17.15 11.28
C LYS A 153 -8.38 16.46 10.06
N VAL A 154 -8.52 17.16 8.94
CA VAL A 154 -9.05 16.58 7.70
C VAL A 154 -8.14 15.45 7.22
N LEU A 155 -6.82 15.64 7.26
CA LEU A 155 -5.85 14.58 6.94
C LEU A 155 -5.98 13.40 7.90
N HIS A 156 -6.02 13.61 9.21
CA HIS A 156 -6.21 12.52 10.19
C HIS A 156 -7.49 11.72 9.98
N SER A 157 -8.57 12.38 9.52
CA SER A 157 -9.83 11.70 9.20
C SER A 157 -9.69 10.72 8.03
N MET A 158 -8.65 10.90 7.21
CA MET A 158 -8.37 10.20 5.96
C MET A 158 -9.60 10.20 5.04
N SER A 159 -10.21 11.37 4.91
CA SER A 159 -11.41 11.56 4.11
C SER A 159 -11.10 11.29 2.63
N LYS A 160 -11.95 10.46 2.00
CA LYS A 160 -11.85 10.15 0.56
C LYS A 160 -11.96 11.39 -0.32
N ILE A 161 -12.45 12.51 0.21
CA ILE A 161 -12.53 13.78 -0.50
C ILE A 161 -11.15 14.27 -0.95
N LEU A 162 -10.10 14.01 -0.18
CA LEU A 162 -8.71 14.39 -0.50
C LEU A 162 -8.12 13.57 -1.66
N LEU A 163 -8.80 12.51 -2.10
CA LEU A 163 -8.41 11.72 -3.27
C LEU A 163 -9.15 12.13 -4.54
N LYS A 164 -9.90 13.23 -4.49
CA LYS A 164 -10.50 13.84 -5.67
C LYS A 164 -9.47 14.69 -6.38
N ARG A 165 -9.62 14.83 -7.70
CA ARG A 165 -8.82 15.80 -8.45
C ARG A 165 -9.08 17.19 -7.90
N SER A 166 -8.08 18.07 -7.99
CA SER A 166 -8.15 19.46 -7.50
C SER A 166 -9.41 20.19 -7.96
N VAL A 167 -9.81 20.01 -9.22
CA VAL A 167 -11.04 20.59 -9.79
C VAL A 167 -12.29 20.11 -9.06
N GLU A 168 -12.48 18.79 -8.94
CA GLU A 168 -13.61 18.19 -8.20
C GLU A 168 -13.59 18.57 -6.71
N PHE A 169 -12.40 18.63 -6.11
CA PHE A 169 -12.25 19.03 -4.71
C PHE A 169 -12.71 20.48 -4.51
N LYS A 170 -12.26 21.40 -5.37
CA LYS A 170 -12.67 22.80 -5.34
C LYS A 170 -14.18 22.96 -5.56
N GLU A 171 -14.76 22.29 -6.55
CA GLU A 171 -16.20 22.32 -6.79
C GLU A 171 -17.01 21.86 -5.57
N ASN A 172 -16.54 20.83 -4.87
CA ASN A 172 -17.20 20.36 -3.65
C ASN A 172 -17.07 21.38 -2.51
N LEU A 173 -15.91 22.02 -2.35
CA LEU A 173 -15.74 23.08 -1.36
C LEU A 173 -16.67 24.27 -1.64
N GLU A 174 -16.81 24.66 -2.91
CA GLU A 174 -17.72 25.72 -3.33
C GLU A 174 -19.17 25.40 -3.00
N LYS A 175 -19.63 24.18 -3.30
CA LYS A 175 -20.98 23.73 -2.93
C LYS A 175 -21.23 23.78 -1.43
N VAL A 176 -20.25 23.35 -0.62
CA VAL A 176 -20.39 23.39 0.84
C VAL A 176 -20.49 24.84 1.34
N ARG A 177 -19.77 25.77 0.71
CA ARG A 177 -19.87 27.20 1.00
C ARG A 177 -21.23 27.79 0.60
N GLU A 178 -21.75 27.42 -0.58
CA GLU A 178 -23.09 27.82 -1.04
C GLU A 178 -24.20 27.32 -0.09
N MET A 179 -23.98 26.17 0.57
CA MET A 179 -24.88 25.64 1.60
C MET A 179 -24.77 26.39 2.95
N GLY A 180 -23.96 27.44 3.05
CA GLY A 180 -23.80 28.26 4.25
C GLY A 180 -22.80 27.72 5.28
N PHE A 181 -22.07 26.65 4.98
CA PHE A 181 -20.99 26.18 5.86
C PHE A 181 -19.71 26.98 5.62
N ASN A 182 -19.02 27.36 6.69
CA ASN A 182 -17.73 28.04 6.60
C ASN A 182 -16.58 27.01 6.50
N PRO A 183 -15.84 26.94 5.37
CA PRO A 183 -14.71 26.03 5.22
C PRO A 183 -13.59 26.25 6.25
N MET A 184 -13.48 27.46 6.82
CA MET A 184 -12.49 27.78 7.87
C MET A 184 -12.74 27.04 9.20
N MET A 185 -13.95 26.51 9.41
CA MET A 185 -14.36 25.81 10.63
C MET A 185 -14.29 24.28 10.51
N MET A 186 -13.99 23.75 9.32
CA MET A 186 -13.87 22.30 9.04
C MET A 186 -12.64 21.68 9.69
#